data_AF-A0A925FQL4-F1
#
_entry.id   AF-A0A925FQL4-F1
#
_cell.length_a   1.000
_cell.length_b   1.000
_cell.length_c   1.000
_cell.angle_alpha   90.00
_cell.angle_beta   90.00
_cell.angle_gamma   90.00
#
_symmetry.space_group_name_H-M   'P 1'
#
loop_
_entity.id
_entity.type
_entity.pdbx_description
1 polymer ?
#
loop_
_entity_poly.entity_id
_entity_poly.type
_entity_poly.pdbx_seq_one_letter_code
_entity_poly.pdbx_strand_id
1 'polypeptide(L)'
;MRDFTSHQMPGFTVTSDRNPLFMLLPALFLMLGVIFFLFLFVMDLGESAFELERPYLIPWVIATGLVVVAPSVYLKYRNEFSVTHPLVFAALTYFFPIFFLGGLSLAFGLSSHYYLNYVTDPQYNFPLAFLCAMVGYAGLSAGFFIPKGKNVGNYIASWLPKWDFKPEEIVIGSLVCLAVGIFLNISALELGQIGFQSTADDALGETVSLNYYLTIIAPTSSFLLWIAFFKFKEWNFYHLIIAVVQILTAGFMLVILGGKSSLLQSLVLAIGAFVLVKRKVVLKHWVIFTAGLLICLIVGVIYGTKFRNLKGGNDRISAEKYGEVAFESMAGLGDGDMSVQLQETFEVLAERLEIVSSLAVVVSNYEALSTYEASYGLENNIWTYTWTAFIPRFLWKDKPVIADNYSYNELYFDHGGFGLAITAMGDLLRNFGPLGVPLGMIVLGFVLRIFYAMFVEGQPFSAWRTTIYFLVLTRINYDSFYGEILPTTLRIAAVIFIQLFILKIVIYAMRRNNT
;
A
#
# COMPACT_ATOMS: atom_id res chain seq x y z
N MET A 1 -39.79 -7.84 -34.47
CA MET A 1 -38.31 -7.99 -34.47
C MET A 1 -37.72 -6.71 -35.02
N ARG A 2 -37.29 -5.79 -34.14
CA ARG A 2 -36.55 -4.57 -34.52
C ARG A 2 -35.15 -4.72 -33.96
N ASP A 3 -34.16 -4.58 -34.83
CA ASP A 3 -32.73 -4.68 -34.54
C ASP A 3 -32.32 -3.76 -33.39
N PHE A 4 -31.89 -4.36 -32.29
CA PHE A 4 -31.06 -3.69 -31.30
C PHE A 4 -29.63 -3.66 -31.82
N THR A 5 -29.35 -2.71 -32.71
CA THR A 5 -27.98 -2.34 -33.08
C THR A 5 -27.24 -1.89 -31.83
N SER A 6 -26.17 -2.61 -31.51
CA SER A 6 -25.18 -2.27 -30.51
C SER A 6 -24.64 -0.86 -30.74
N HIS A 7 -25.04 0.08 -29.89
CA HIS A 7 -24.31 1.33 -29.74
C HIS A 7 -22.92 1.01 -29.18
N GLN A 8 -21.97 0.77 -30.09
CA GLN A 8 -20.56 0.98 -29.78
C GLN A 8 -20.43 2.42 -29.32
N MET A 9 -20.11 2.62 -28.04
CA MET A 9 -19.76 3.95 -27.57
C MET A 9 -18.61 4.45 -28.44
N PRO A 10 -18.73 5.65 -29.06
CA PRO A 10 -17.64 6.21 -29.85
C PRO A 10 -16.38 6.21 -28.99
N GLY A 11 -15.26 5.80 -29.59
CA GLY A 11 -13.95 5.91 -28.96
C GLY A 11 -13.75 7.35 -28.52
N PHE A 12 -13.94 7.60 -27.22
CA PHE A 12 -13.81 8.93 -26.63
C PHE A 12 -12.34 9.34 -26.71
N THR A 13 -11.99 10.04 -27.79
CA THR A 13 -10.79 10.86 -27.87
C THR A 13 -10.97 12.00 -26.87
N VAL A 14 -10.17 11.96 -25.80
CA VAL A 14 -10.14 13.02 -24.78
C VAL A 14 -9.66 14.30 -25.46
N THR A 15 -10.56 15.26 -25.68
CA THR A 15 -10.19 16.58 -26.21
C THR A 15 -9.30 17.31 -25.20
N SER A 16 -8.15 17.75 -25.71
CA SER A 16 -6.95 18.24 -25.00
C SER A 16 -7.05 19.70 -24.51
N ASP A 17 -8.24 20.23 -24.26
CA ASP A 17 -8.44 21.68 -24.07
C ASP A 17 -8.33 22.18 -22.63
N ARG A 18 -7.56 21.53 -21.75
CA ARG A 18 -7.32 22.07 -20.39
C ARG A 18 -5.85 22.22 -20.06
N ASN A 19 -5.58 23.39 -19.48
CA ASN A 19 -4.29 23.92 -19.12
C ASN A 19 -3.47 22.88 -18.31
N PRO A 20 -2.34 22.39 -18.83
CA PRO A 20 -1.65 21.22 -18.28
C PRO A 20 -1.26 21.43 -16.81
N LEU A 21 -0.97 22.66 -16.36
CA LEU A 21 -0.60 22.95 -14.96
C LEU A 21 -1.59 22.39 -13.93
N PHE A 22 -2.90 22.48 -14.19
CA PHE A 22 -3.96 22.09 -13.24
C PHE A 22 -4.01 20.60 -12.87
N MET A 23 -3.34 19.71 -13.62
CA MET A 23 -3.33 18.28 -13.34
C MET A 23 -2.13 17.79 -12.50
N LEU A 24 -1.06 18.60 -12.32
CA LEU A 24 0.02 18.27 -11.35
C LEU A 24 -0.29 18.78 -9.95
N LEU A 25 -1.01 19.90 -9.88
CA LEU A 25 -1.45 20.53 -8.63
C LEU A 25 -1.98 19.52 -7.62
N PRO A 26 -2.72 18.46 -7.98
CA PRO A 26 -3.21 17.47 -7.03
C PRO A 26 -2.20 16.56 -6.34
N ALA A 27 -1.29 15.95 -7.10
CA ALA A 27 -0.21 15.15 -6.54
C ALA A 27 0.71 16.07 -5.74
N LEU A 28 0.97 17.27 -6.29
CA LEU A 28 1.58 18.36 -5.54
C LEU A 28 0.77 18.73 -4.31
N PHE A 29 -0.56 18.74 -4.29
CA PHE A 29 -1.37 19.14 -3.12
C PHE A 29 -1.34 18.07 -2.03
N LEU A 30 -1.31 16.80 -2.39
CA LEU A 30 -1.07 15.71 -1.43
C LEU A 30 0.33 15.84 -0.82
N MET A 31 1.35 16.03 -1.66
CA MET A 31 2.73 16.21 -1.21
C MET A 31 2.90 17.53 -0.42
N LEU A 32 2.30 18.61 -0.88
CA LEU A 32 2.30 19.94 -0.26
C LEU A 32 1.46 19.95 1.01
N GLY A 33 0.43 19.11 1.14
CA GLY A 33 -0.33 18.97 2.37
C GLY A 33 0.53 18.38 3.47
N VAL A 34 1.32 17.35 3.16
CA VAL A 34 2.30 16.78 4.10
C VAL A 34 3.45 17.75 4.34
N ILE A 35 3.99 18.40 3.31
CA ILE A 35 5.03 19.44 3.45
C ILE A 35 4.52 20.64 4.25
N PHE A 36 3.27 21.05 4.08
CA PHE A 36 2.65 22.15 4.82
C PHE A 36 2.43 21.76 6.27
N PHE A 37 2.00 20.52 6.54
CA PHE A 37 1.91 19.99 7.89
C PHE A 37 3.29 19.94 8.56
N LEU A 38 4.31 19.44 7.84
CA LEU A 38 5.72 19.47 8.26
C LEU A 38 6.19 20.90 8.55
N PHE A 39 5.85 21.84 7.69
CA PHE A 39 6.21 23.25 7.84
C PHE A 39 5.55 23.88 9.06
N LEU A 40 4.25 23.66 9.26
CA LEU A 40 3.54 24.16 10.44
C LEU A 40 4.13 23.60 11.74
N PHE A 41 4.54 22.34 11.74
CA PHE A 41 5.23 21.73 12.88
C PHE A 41 6.60 22.36 13.14
N VAL A 42 7.42 22.53 12.11
CA VAL A 42 8.73 23.20 12.22
C VAL A 42 8.58 24.64 12.73
N MET A 43 7.52 25.34 12.35
CA MET A 43 7.22 26.69 12.85
C MET A 43 6.85 26.71 14.34
N ASP A 44 6.25 25.65 14.87
CA ASP A 44 5.89 25.52 16.28
C ASP A 44 7.10 25.20 17.17
N LEU A 45 8.10 24.50 16.62
CA LEU A 45 9.36 24.18 17.30
C LEU A 45 10.33 25.37 17.50
N GLY A 46 10.00 26.56 16.98
CA GLY A 46 10.80 27.79 17.16
C GLY A 46 12.10 27.86 16.33
N GLU A 47 12.96 28.84 16.62
CA GLU A 47 14.17 29.12 15.82
C GLU A 47 15.17 27.93 15.76
N SER A 48 15.18 27.07 16.78
CA SER A 48 16.02 25.86 16.82
C SER A 48 15.63 24.79 15.79
N ALA A 49 14.41 24.81 15.27
CA ALA A 49 13.92 23.80 14.33
C ALA A 49 14.55 23.89 12.92
N PHE A 50 15.16 25.03 12.59
CA PHE A 50 15.82 25.25 11.31
C PHE A 50 17.31 24.92 11.32
N GLU A 51 17.87 24.51 12.47
CA GLU A 51 19.24 23.99 12.52
C GLU A 51 19.27 22.60 11.90
N LEU A 52 19.79 22.51 10.68
CA LEU A 52 20.00 21.23 9.99
C LEU A 52 21.05 20.42 10.75
N GLU A 53 20.64 19.31 11.38
CA GLU A 53 21.55 18.36 12.03
C GLU A 53 22.47 17.69 11.00
N ARG A 54 21.97 17.39 9.79
CA ARG A 54 22.70 16.71 8.71
C ARG A 54 22.56 17.44 7.37
N PRO A 55 23.13 18.66 7.22
CA PRO A 55 22.93 19.50 6.03
C PRO A 55 23.49 18.87 4.75
N TYR A 56 24.48 17.98 4.86
CA TYR A 56 25.07 17.26 3.73
C TYR A 56 24.08 16.31 3.01
N LEU A 57 22.95 15.96 3.64
CA LEU A 57 21.91 15.13 3.04
C LEU A 57 20.98 15.90 2.09
N ILE A 58 20.85 17.22 2.24
CA ILE A 58 19.87 18.02 1.48
C ILE A 58 20.01 17.85 -0.05
N PRO A 59 21.21 17.88 -0.64
CA PRO A 59 21.36 17.64 -2.08
C PRO A 59 20.84 16.26 -2.52
N TRP A 60 21.06 15.22 -1.71
CA TRP A 60 20.63 13.84 -1.99
C TRP A 60 19.13 13.67 -1.87
N VAL A 61 18.52 14.31 -0.86
CA VAL A 61 17.08 14.35 -0.67
C VAL A 61 16.40 15.03 -1.87
N ILE A 62 16.88 16.21 -2.28
CA ILE A 62 16.35 16.94 -3.44
C ILE A 62 16.50 16.10 -4.73
N ALA A 63 17.68 15.53 -4.95
CA ALA A 63 17.93 14.67 -6.11
C ALA A 63 16.96 13.47 -6.13
N THR A 64 16.73 12.84 -4.98
CA THR A 64 15.77 11.73 -4.84
C THR A 64 14.35 12.17 -5.18
N GLY A 65 13.91 13.33 -4.65
CA GLY A 65 12.61 13.91 -4.99
C GLY A 65 12.43 14.13 -6.50
N LEU A 66 13.46 14.66 -7.18
CA LEU A 66 13.44 14.86 -8.63
C LEU A 66 13.33 13.55 -9.41
N VAL A 67 14.14 12.54 -9.05
CA VAL A 67 14.10 11.20 -9.67
C VAL A 67 12.74 10.54 -9.50
N VAL A 68 12.16 10.61 -8.29
CA VAL A 68 10.85 10.01 -7.98
C VAL A 68 9.70 10.71 -8.71
N VAL A 69 9.76 12.03 -8.88
CA VAL A 69 8.72 12.82 -9.55
C VAL A 69 8.84 12.74 -11.09
N ALA A 70 10.03 12.46 -11.63
CA ALA A 70 10.28 12.49 -13.08
C ALA A 70 9.31 11.62 -13.92
N PRO A 71 9.00 10.35 -13.58
CA PRO A 71 8.03 9.56 -14.36
C PRO A 71 6.62 10.16 -14.33
N SER A 72 6.21 10.75 -13.22
CA SER A 72 4.90 11.43 -13.10
C SER A 72 4.82 12.65 -14.02
N VAL A 73 5.89 13.44 -14.10
CA VAL A 73 6.01 14.59 -15.01
C VAL A 73 6.02 14.13 -16.47
N TYR A 74 6.76 13.06 -16.78
CA TYR A 74 6.79 12.47 -18.12
C TYR A 74 5.42 11.95 -18.58
N LEU A 75 4.74 11.16 -17.74
CA LEU A 75 3.40 10.65 -18.03
C LEU A 75 2.40 11.79 -18.24
N LYS A 76 2.54 12.88 -17.48
CA LYS A 76 1.73 14.07 -17.70
C LYS A 76 2.02 14.73 -19.04
N TYR A 77 3.29 14.90 -19.40
CA TYR A 77 3.67 15.42 -20.71
C TYR A 77 3.05 14.60 -21.86
N ARG A 78 2.87 13.28 -21.64
CA ARG A 78 2.20 12.35 -22.55
C ARG A 78 0.67 12.33 -22.46
N ASN A 79 0.05 13.10 -21.56
CA ASN A 79 -1.39 13.04 -21.23
C ASN A 79 -1.86 11.66 -20.72
N GLU A 80 -0.95 10.89 -20.11
CA GLU A 80 -1.17 9.56 -19.57
C GLU A 80 -1.14 9.54 -18.03
N PHE A 81 -1.03 10.70 -17.37
CA PHE A 81 -0.97 10.80 -15.92
C PHE A 81 -2.27 10.33 -15.26
N SER A 82 -2.13 9.41 -14.30
CA SER A 82 -3.17 8.99 -13.37
C SER A 82 -2.53 8.64 -12.04
N VAL A 83 -3.15 8.99 -10.91
CA VAL A 83 -2.66 8.55 -9.59
C VAL A 83 -2.75 7.04 -9.39
N THR A 84 -3.57 6.36 -10.19
CA THR A 84 -3.65 4.91 -10.20
C THR A 84 -2.65 4.28 -11.16
N HIS A 85 -1.84 5.06 -11.89
CA HIS A 85 -0.77 4.53 -12.72
C HIS A 85 0.31 3.91 -11.82
N PRO A 86 0.88 2.72 -12.11
CA PRO A 86 1.72 2.01 -11.13
C PRO A 86 2.93 2.81 -10.64
N LEU A 87 3.65 3.49 -11.55
CA LEU A 87 4.79 4.33 -11.18
C LEU A 87 4.41 5.55 -10.33
N VAL A 88 3.27 6.18 -10.64
CA VAL A 88 2.77 7.36 -9.92
C VAL A 88 2.28 6.93 -8.53
N PHE A 89 1.57 5.81 -8.46
CA PHE A 89 1.12 5.23 -7.20
C PHE A 89 2.32 4.88 -6.31
N ALA A 90 3.31 4.14 -6.83
CA ALA A 90 4.52 3.79 -6.08
C ALA A 90 5.30 5.03 -5.61
N ALA A 91 5.41 6.07 -6.45
CA ALA A 91 5.99 7.35 -6.06
C ALA A 91 5.22 7.98 -4.89
N LEU A 92 3.91 8.14 -5.02
CA LEU A 92 3.10 8.88 -4.04
C LEU A 92 2.87 8.13 -2.73
N THR A 93 2.80 6.80 -2.75
CA THR A 93 2.46 6.01 -1.56
C THR A 93 3.69 5.46 -0.83
N TYR A 94 4.85 5.41 -1.49
CA TYR A 94 6.06 4.83 -0.91
C TYR A 94 7.29 5.70 -1.15
N PHE A 95 7.79 5.80 -2.38
CA PHE A 95 9.12 6.37 -2.60
C PHE A 95 9.24 7.84 -2.17
N PHE A 96 8.23 8.67 -2.45
CA PHE A 96 8.26 10.08 -2.08
C PHE A 96 8.06 10.28 -0.57
N PRO A 97 7.02 9.73 0.09
CA PRO A 97 6.90 9.86 1.54
C PRO A 97 8.11 9.31 2.30
N ILE A 98 8.62 8.15 1.90
CA ILE A 98 9.68 7.47 2.64
C ILE A 98 11.05 8.11 2.39
N PHE A 99 11.48 8.26 1.14
CA PHE A 99 12.84 8.75 0.88
C PHE A 99 12.91 10.27 0.83
N PHE A 100 11.94 10.97 0.25
CA PHE A 100 11.99 12.43 0.21
C PHE A 100 11.58 13.05 1.56
N LEU A 101 10.39 12.74 2.09
CA LEU A 101 9.95 13.34 3.35
C LEU A 101 10.68 12.74 4.56
N GLY A 102 10.90 11.41 4.59
CA GLY A 102 11.77 10.79 5.59
C GLY A 102 13.20 11.31 5.51
N GLY A 103 13.75 11.52 4.32
CA GLY A 103 15.07 12.12 4.15
C GLY A 103 15.17 13.56 4.66
N LEU A 104 14.13 14.38 4.49
CA LEU A 104 14.03 15.68 5.14
C LEU A 104 13.97 15.53 6.66
N SER A 105 13.11 14.65 7.19
CA SER A 105 13.02 14.36 8.62
C SER A 105 14.39 14.03 9.23
N LEU A 106 15.17 13.16 8.57
CA LEU A 106 16.53 12.80 8.98
C LEU A 106 17.51 13.98 8.89
N ALA A 107 17.41 14.81 7.86
CA ALA A 107 18.29 15.97 7.66
C ALA A 107 18.08 17.07 8.72
N PHE A 108 16.83 17.25 9.16
CA PHE A 108 16.43 18.18 10.22
C PHE A 108 16.56 17.59 11.63
N GLY A 109 16.90 16.30 11.78
CA GLY A 109 17.00 15.67 13.09
C GLY A 109 15.66 15.42 13.78
N LEU A 110 14.57 15.34 13.02
CA LEU A 110 13.21 15.11 13.54
C LEU A 110 12.96 13.64 13.95
N SER A 111 13.91 12.76 13.66
CA SER A 111 13.83 11.32 13.93
C SER A 111 15.14 10.84 14.57
N SER A 112 15.05 10.23 15.74
CA SER A 112 16.20 9.74 16.52
C SER A 112 16.12 8.24 16.74
N HIS A 113 16.28 7.45 15.66
CA HIS A 113 16.29 6.00 15.77
C HIS A 113 17.55 5.49 16.48
N TYR A 114 17.39 4.56 17.43
CA TYR A 114 18.53 3.97 18.16
C TYR A 114 19.55 3.30 17.23
N TYR A 115 19.08 2.78 16.09
CA TYR A 115 19.89 2.06 15.12
C TYR A 115 20.70 2.96 14.16
N LEU A 116 20.58 4.29 14.27
CA LEU A 116 21.48 5.21 13.56
C LEU A 116 22.95 4.94 13.91
N ASN A 117 23.22 4.41 15.12
CA ASN A 117 24.54 4.03 15.58
C ASN A 117 25.15 2.83 14.82
N TYR A 118 24.33 2.04 14.11
CA TYR A 118 24.82 0.94 13.26
C TYR A 118 25.22 1.37 11.85
N VAL A 119 24.96 2.64 11.49
CA VAL A 119 25.43 3.20 10.22
C VAL A 119 26.91 3.58 10.37
N THR A 120 27.80 2.76 9.85
CA THR A 120 29.22 3.10 9.75
C THR A 120 29.39 4.27 8.78
N ASP A 121 30.35 5.18 9.01
CA ASP A 121 30.55 6.39 8.19
C ASP A 121 29.26 7.04 7.64
N PRO A 122 28.43 7.67 8.52
CA PRO A 122 27.15 8.26 8.13
C PRO A 122 27.24 9.24 6.95
N GLN A 123 28.36 9.97 6.83
CA GLN A 123 28.56 10.93 5.75
C GLN A 123 28.64 10.27 4.37
N TYR A 124 29.07 9.01 4.31
CA TYR A 124 29.13 8.23 3.08
C TYR A 124 27.89 7.35 2.88
N ASN A 125 27.46 6.62 3.92
CA ASN A 125 26.45 5.57 3.77
C ASN A 125 25.01 6.09 3.65
N PHE A 126 24.67 7.26 4.24
CA PHE A 126 23.36 7.87 3.98
C PHE A 126 23.20 8.34 2.53
N PRO A 127 24.15 9.11 1.93
CA PRO A 127 24.14 9.36 0.49
C PRO A 127 24.01 8.11 -0.38
N LEU A 128 24.71 7.04 -0.03
CA LEU A 128 24.65 5.78 -0.78
C LEU A 128 23.28 5.10 -0.66
N ALA A 129 22.61 5.19 0.49
CA ALA A 129 21.22 4.74 0.64
C ALA A 129 20.25 5.54 -0.25
N PHE A 130 20.39 6.86 -0.33
CA PHE A 130 19.62 7.68 -1.28
C PHE A 130 19.91 7.29 -2.73
N LEU A 131 21.18 7.07 -3.08
CA LEU A 131 21.56 6.62 -4.41
C LEU A 131 20.95 5.26 -4.76
N CYS A 132 20.95 4.33 -3.80
CA CYS A 132 20.32 3.02 -3.91
C CYS A 132 18.80 3.15 -4.19
N ALA A 133 18.11 4.02 -3.45
CA ALA A 133 16.69 4.32 -3.68
C ALA A 133 16.42 4.96 -5.05
N MET A 134 17.24 5.95 -5.46
CA MET A 134 17.16 6.61 -6.77
C MET A 134 17.33 5.62 -7.92
N VAL A 135 18.38 4.81 -7.87
CA VAL A 135 18.70 3.82 -8.91
C VAL A 135 17.66 2.70 -8.92
N GLY A 136 17.15 2.29 -7.75
CA GLY A 136 16.04 1.35 -7.63
C GLY A 136 14.76 1.86 -8.31
N TYR A 137 14.33 3.10 -8.01
CA TYR A 137 13.14 3.68 -8.64
C TYR A 137 13.33 3.98 -10.14
N ALA A 138 14.54 4.39 -10.54
CA ALA A 138 14.88 4.53 -11.95
C ALA A 138 14.81 3.18 -12.68
N GLY A 139 15.30 2.10 -12.07
CA GLY A 139 15.17 0.73 -12.56
C GLY A 139 13.70 0.31 -12.70
N LEU A 140 12.88 0.54 -11.68
CA LEU A 140 11.43 0.31 -11.72
C LEU A 140 10.76 1.02 -12.91
N SER A 141 11.12 2.28 -13.12
CA SER A 141 10.60 3.10 -14.21
C SER A 141 11.06 2.57 -15.58
N ALA A 142 12.34 2.24 -15.71
CA ALA A 142 12.91 1.67 -16.94
C ALA A 142 12.21 0.35 -17.31
N GLY A 143 12.07 -0.56 -16.34
CA GLY A 143 11.34 -1.81 -16.51
C GLY A 143 9.90 -1.62 -16.96
N PHE A 144 9.21 -0.64 -16.37
CA PHE A 144 7.83 -0.34 -16.74
C PHE A 144 7.70 0.15 -18.19
N PHE A 145 8.64 0.95 -18.68
CA PHE A 145 8.59 1.48 -20.04
C PHE A 145 9.01 0.49 -21.13
N ILE A 146 9.42 -0.74 -20.79
CA ILE A 146 9.75 -1.79 -21.78
C ILE A 146 8.47 -2.16 -22.58
N PRO A 147 8.45 -1.95 -23.92
CA PRO A 147 7.24 -2.18 -24.74
C PRO A 147 6.74 -3.63 -24.72
N LYS A 148 7.65 -4.60 -24.59
CA LYS A 148 7.31 -6.03 -24.53
C LYS A 148 6.34 -6.35 -23.40
N GLY A 149 6.43 -5.65 -22.26
CA GLY A 149 5.51 -5.86 -21.14
C GLY A 149 4.07 -5.52 -21.52
N LYS A 150 3.87 -4.45 -22.31
CA LYS A 150 2.55 -4.08 -22.84
C LYS A 150 2.00 -5.17 -23.77
N ASN A 151 2.84 -5.69 -24.66
CA ASN A 151 2.45 -6.72 -25.62
C ASN A 151 2.03 -8.01 -24.90
N VAL A 152 2.80 -8.44 -23.90
CA VAL A 152 2.47 -9.60 -23.06
C VAL A 152 1.18 -9.37 -22.28
N GLY A 153 1.02 -8.21 -21.64
CA GLY A 153 -0.21 -7.86 -20.91
C GLY A 153 -1.44 -7.87 -21.81
N ASN A 154 -1.37 -7.29 -23.01
CA ASN A 154 -2.45 -7.30 -23.99
C ASN A 154 -2.78 -8.71 -24.50
N TYR A 155 -1.75 -9.53 -24.71
CA TYR A 155 -1.93 -10.93 -25.09
C TYR A 155 -2.71 -11.68 -24.01
N ILE A 156 -2.30 -11.58 -22.73
CA ILE A 156 -3.02 -12.20 -21.62
C ILE A 156 -4.44 -11.62 -21.48
N ALA A 157 -4.61 -10.30 -21.64
CA ALA A 157 -5.91 -9.65 -21.56
C ALA A 157 -6.96 -10.20 -22.55
N SER A 158 -6.49 -10.73 -23.69
CA SER A 158 -7.36 -11.35 -24.70
C SER A 158 -7.91 -12.71 -24.28
N TRP A 159 -7.26 -13.38 -23.33
CA TRP A 159 -7.67 -14.69 -22.78
C TRP A 159 -8.54 -14.54 -21.52
N LEU A 160 -8.51 -13.36 -20.90
CA LEU A 160 -9.29 -13.06 -19.71
C LEU A 160 -10.80 -12.95 -20.00
N PRO A 161 -11.66 -13.29 -19.02
CA PRO A 161 -13.11 -13.23 -19.19
C PRO A 161 -13.60 -11.82 -19.51
N LYS A 162 -14.75 -11.73 -20.19
CA LYS A 162 -15.41 -10.44 -20.49
C LYS A 162 -16.65 -10.25 -19.62
N TRP A 163 -16.48 -10.30 -18.28
CA TRP A 163 -17.61 -10.06 -17.37
C TRP A 163 -17.93 -8.57 -17.33
N ASP A 164 -19.23 -8.25 -17.49
CA ASP A 164 -19.77 -6.91 -17.29
C ASP A 164 -20.90 -7.00 -16.27
N PHE A 165 -20.73 -6.27 -15.17
CA PHE A 165 -21.65 -6.26 -14.05
C PHE A 165 -22.41 -4.93 -14.04
N LYS A 166 -23.73 -5.00 -13.93
CA LYS A 166 -24.55 -3.82 -13.71
C LYS A 166 -24.34 -3.29 -12.28
N PRO A 167 -24.40 -1.97 -12.04
CA PRO A 167 -24.17 -1.40 -10.71
C PRO A 167 -25.02 -2.05 -9.61
N GLU A 168 -26.30 -2.32 -9.88
CA GLU A 168 -27.23 -2.92 -8.93
C GLU A 168 -26.82 -4.35 -8.53
N GLU A 169 -26.30 -5.11 -9.49
CA GLU A 169 -25.82 -6.48 -9.28
C GLU A 169 -24.54 -6.50 -8.46
N ILE A 170 -23.66 -5.51 -8.68
CA ILE A 170 -22.45 -5.32 -7.88
C ILE A 170 -22.84 -5.06 -6.43
N VAL A 171 -23.85 -4.21 -6.16
CA VAL A 171 -24.24 -3.88 -4.78
C VAL A 171 -24.61 -5.12 -3.99
N ILE A 172 -25.58 -5.91 -4.48
CA ILE A 172 -26.08 -7.06 -3.71
C ILE A 172 -24.98 -8.11 -3.54
N GLY A 173 -24.28 -8.46 -4.62
CA GLY A 173 -23.20 -9.45 -4.54
C GLY A 173 -22.08 -9.00 -3.60
N SER A 174 -21.72 -7.73 -3.63
CA SER A 174 -20.64 -7.19 -2.78
C SER A 174 -21.06 -7.09 -1.31
N LEU A 175 -22.32 -6.83 -0.99
CA LEU A 175 -22.81 -6.85 0.39
C LEU A 175 -22.71 -8.25 1.01
N VAL A 176 -23.08 -9.29 0.25
CA VAL A 176 -22.94 -10.70 0.68
C VAL A 176 -21.47 -11.05 0.91
N CYS A 177 -20.59 -10.74 -0.06
CA CYS A 177 -19.17 -10.98 0.09
C CYS A 177 -18.53 -10.15 1.22
N LEU A 178 -19.04 -8.94 1.48
CA LEU A 178 -18.56 -8.08 2.56
C LEU A 178 -18.87 -8.70 3.92
N ALA A 179 -20.08 -9.23 4.12
CA ALA A 179 -20.44 -9.93 5.37
C ALA A 179 -19.51 -11.13 5.63
N VAL A 180 -19.21 -11.92 4.59
CA VAL A 180 -18.23 -13.01 4.67
C VAL A 180 -16.83 -12.48 4.99
N GLY A 181 -16.40 -11.40 4.35
CA GLY A 181 -15.12 -10.75 4.62
C GLY A 181 -15.00 -10.23 6.06
N ILE A 182 -16.07 -9.65 6.61
CA ILE A 182 -16.14 -9.20 8.01
C ILE A 182 -15.98 -10.40 8.95
N PHE A 183 -16.73 -11.48 8.71
CA PHE A 183 -16.60 -12.70 9.51
C PHE A 183 -15.16 -13.25 9.49
N LEU A 184 -14.53 -13.31 8.32
CA LEU A 184 -13.14 -13.77 8.18
C LEU A 184 -12.14 -12.88 8.92
N ASN A 185 -12.38 -11.56 8.95
CA ASN A 185 -11.55 -10.64 9.73
C ASN A 185 -11.75 -10.85 11.25
N ILE A 186 -12.97 -11.10 11.72
CA ILE A 186 -13.23 -11.46 13.13
C ILE A 186 -12.49 -12.75 13.47
N SER A 187 -12.61 -13.79 12.64
CA SER A 187 -11.89 -15.05 12.86
C SER A 187 -10.37 -14.86 12.85
N ALA A 188 -9.84 -14.04 11.94
CA ALA A 188 -8.41 -13.73 11.91
C ALA A 188 -7.97 -12.98 13.19
N LEU A 189 -8.80 -12.08 13.72
CA LEU A 189 -8.56 -11.40 14.99
C LEU A 189 -8.57 -12.37 16.16
N GLU A 190 -9.57 -13.25 16.24
CA GLU A 190 -9.68 -14.27 17.30
C GLU A 190 -8.50 -15.22 17.28
N LEU A 191 -7.98 -15.57 16.10
CA LEU A 191 -6.78 -16.38 15.92
C LEU A 191 -5.47 -15.63 16.19
N GLY A 192 -5.53 -14.33 16.50
CA GLY A 192 -4.36 -13.50 16.77
C GLY A 192 -3.51 -13.20 15.53
N GLN A 193 -4.10 -13.22 14.33
CA GLN A 193 -3.39 -12.97 13.07
C GLN A 193 -3.32 -11.48 12.71
N ILE A 194 -4.23 -10.69 13.28
CA ILE A 194 -4.36 -9.25 13.10
C ILE A 194 -4.59 -8.57 14.45
N GLY A 195 -4.56 -7.24 14.49
CA GLY A 195 -4.83 -6.48 15.73
C GLY A 195 -3.64 -6.44 16.71
N PHE A 196 -2.41 -6.48 16.20
CA PHE A 196 -1.18 -6.47 17.02
C PHE A 196 -1.08 -7.62 18.02
N GLN A 197 -1.63 -8.78 17.66
CA GLN A 197 -1.50 -9.99 18.46
C GLN A 197 -0.41 -10.85 17.82
N SER A 198 0.54 -11.32 18.62
CA SER A 198 1.58 -12.26 18.23
C SER A 198 1.28 -13.58 18.92
N THR A 199 1.31 -14.66 18.16
CA THR A 199 1.39 -16.01 18.73
C THR A 199 2.86 -16.28 19.02
N ALA A 200 3.25 -16.33 20.29
CA ALA A 200 4.62 -16.61 20.72
C ALA A 200 5.15 -17.98 20.25
N ASP A 201 4.26 -18.86 19.78
CA ASP A 201 4.63 -20.15 19.19
C ASP A 201 4.72 -20.05 17.66
N ASP A 202 5.89 -20.39 17.12
CA ASP A 202 6.32 -20.48 15.71
C ASP A 202 5.41 -21.29 14.75
N ALA A 203 4.28 -21.78 15.23
CA ALA A 203 3.30 -22.46 14.39
C ALA A 203 2.30 -21.44 13.81
N LEU A 204 2.74 -20.65 12.82
CA LEU A 204 1.83 -20.23 11.76
C LEU A 204 1.33 -21.50 11.07
N GLY A 205 0.33 -22.15 11.68
CA GLY A 205 -0.24 -23.40 11.21
C GLY A 205 -0.68 -23.30 9.75
N GLU A 206 -0.85 -24.44 9.08
CA GLU A 206 -1.20 -24.52 7.66
C GLU A 206 -2.39 -23.63 7.27
N THR A 207 -3.32 -23.38 8.20
CA THR A 207 -4.53 -22.56 8.05
C THR A 207 -4.32 -21.05 8.27
N VAL A 208 -3.27 -20.65 8.99
CA VAL A 208 -3.07 -19.26 9.42
C VAL A 208 -2.74 -18.36 8.23
N SER A 209 -1.83 -18.81 7.36
CA SER A 209 -1.46 -18.08 6.14
C SER A 209 -2.64 -17.88 5.18
N LEU A 210 -3.55 -18.86 5.08
CA LEU A 210 -4.73 -18.78 4.22
C LEU A 210 -5.70 -17.72 4.73
N ASN A 211 -6.02 -17.75 6.03
CA ASN A 211 -6.93 -16.78 6.64
C ASN A 211 -6.45 -15.34 6.45
N TYR A 212 -5.13 -15.10 6.57
CA TYR A 212 -4.54 -13.79 6.27
C TYR A 212 -4.87 -13.32 4.86
N TYR A 213 -4.69 -14.16 3.83
CA TYR A 213 -5.03 -13.77 2.45
C TYR A 213 -6.54 -13.61 2.23
N LEU A 214 -7.36 -14.39 2.93
CA LEU A 214 -8.83 -14.28 2.85
C LEU A 214 -9.36 -12.96 3.44
N THR A 215 -8.59 -12.27 4.30
CA THR A 215 -8.98 -10.93 4.79
C THR A 215 -9.15 -9.90 3.67
N ILE A 216 -8.56 -10.12 2.48
CA ILE A 216 -8.72 -9.26 1.31
C ILE A 216 -10.17 -9.23 0.78
N ILE A 217 -11.01 -10.18 1.18
CA ILE A 217 -12.40 -10.26 0.71
C ILE A 217 -13.21 -9.02 1.10
N ALA A 218 -12.98 -8.49 2.31
CA ALA A 218 -13.64 -7.28 2.79
C ALA A 218 -13.25 -6.02 1.98
N PRO A 219 -11.97 -5.64 1.82
CA PRO A 219 -11.59 -4.50 0.99
C PRO A 219 -11.96 -4.68 -0.49
N THR A 220 -11.99 -5.92 -1.01
CA THR A 220 -12.50 -6.21 -2.37
C THR A 220 -13.97 -5.87 -2.51
N SER A 221 -14.78 -6.30 -1.57
CA SER A 221 -16.22 -5.99 -1.54
C SER A 221 -16.46 -4.50 -1.36
N SER A 222 -15.72 -3.86 -0.46
CA SER A 222 -15.77 -2.41 -0.25
C SER A 222 -15.41 -1.65 -1.53
N PHE A 223 -14.35 -2.03 -2.24
CA PHE A 223 -13.94 -1.38 -3.48
C PHE A 223 -14.99 -1.53 -4.59
N LEU A 224 -15.59 -2.71 -4.72
CA LEU A 224 -16.69 -2.95 -5.66
C LEU A 224 -17.92 -2.10 -5.35
N LEU A 225 -18.29 -1.95 -4.08
CA LEU A 225 -19.36 -1.05 -3.66
C LEU A 225 -19.06 0.42 -4.03
N TRP A 226 -17.82 0.89 -3.86
CA TRP A 226 -17.42 2.21 -4.33
C TRP A 226 -17.49 2.35 -5.86
N ILE A 227 -17.11 1.32 -6.61
CA ILE A 227 -17.30 1.30 -8.07
C ILE A 227 -18.79 1.44 -8.40
N ALA A 228 -19.67 0.68 -7.74
CA ALA A 228 -21.11 0.77 -7.96
C ALA A 228 -21.63 2.19 -7.66
N PHE A 229 -21.24 2.76 -6.52
CA PHE A 229 -21.57 4.12 -6.10
C PHE A 229 -21.25 5.15 -7.19
N PHE A 230 -20.03 5.13 -7.75
CA PHE A 230 -19.64 6.10 -8.78
C PHE A 230 -20.17 5.78 -10.19
N LYS A 231 -20.60 4.54 -10.46
CA LYS A 231 -21.20 4.16 -11.75
C LYS A 231 -22.65 4.59 -11.87
N PHE A 232 -23.40 4.74 -10.78
CA PHE A 232 -24.75 5.29 -10.86
C PHE A 232 -24.73 6.72 -11.42
N LYS A 233 -25.72 7.05 -12.23
CA LYS A 233 -25.84 8.37 -12.88
C LYS A 233 -26.56 9.38 -12.01
N GLU A 234 -27.58 8.93 -11.29
CA GLU A 234 -28.46 9.74 -10.46
C GLU A 234 -28.43 9.21 -9.03
N TRP A 235 -28.59 10.14 -8.08
CA TRP A 235 -28.67 9.78 -6.67
C TRP A 235 -29.89 8.90 -6.42
N ASN A 236 -29.70 7.78 -5.73
CA ASN A 236 -30.75 6.80 -5.46
C ASN A 236 -30.54 6.17 -4.07
N PHE A 237 -31.47 5.32 -3.64
CA PHE A 237 -31.40 4.65 -2.35
C PHE A 237 -30.13 3.80 -2.14
N TYR A 238 -29.56 3.22 -3.22
CA TYR A 238 -28.32 2.47 -3.13
C TYR A 238 -27.12 3.33 -2.71
N HIS A 239 -27.09 4.63 -3.05
CA HIS A 239 -26.01 5.50 -2.60
C HIS A 239 -25.98 5.62 -1.08
N LEU A 240 -27.16 5.77 -0.46
CA LEU A 240 -27.29 5.83 0.98
C LEU A 240 -26.86 4.50 1.63
N ILE A 241 -27.32 3.36 1.10
CA ILE A 241 -26.91 2.04 1.60
C ILE A 241 -25.39 1.89 1.54
N ILE A 242 -24.79 2.15 0.38
CA ILE A 242 -23.34 2.02 0.20
C ILE A 242 -22.60 2.95 1.16
N ALA A 243 -23.00 4.22 1.27
CA ALA A 243 -22.35 5.16 2.17
C ALA A 243 -22.40 4.70 3.64
N VAL A 244 -23.57 4.29 4.13
CA VAL A 244 -23.73 3.78 5.50
C VAL A 244 -22.88 2.54 5.72
N VAL A 245 -22.93 1.56 4.81
CA VAL A 245 -22.15 0.32 4.92
C VAL A 245 -20.65 0.61 4.90
N GLN A 246 -20.18 1.55 4.09
CA GLN A 246 -18.76 1.92 4.03
C GLN A 246 -18.28 2.62 5.30
N ILE A 247 -19.09 3.52 5.86
CA ILE A 247 -18.77 4.18 7.14
C ILE A 247 -18.69 3.14 8.27
N LEU A 248 -19.68 2.24 8.35
CA LEU A 248 -19.69 1.16 9.34
C LEU A 248 -18.49 0.22 9.16
N THR A 249 -18.17 -0.15 7.92
CA THR A 249 -17.01 -1.01 7.61
C THR A 249 -15.70 -0.33 7.98
N ALA A 250 -15.53 0.96 7.67
CA ALA A 250 -14.33 1.71 8.00
C ALA A 250 -14.12 1.82 9.53
N GLY A 251 -15.19 2.15 10.27
CA GLY A 251 -15.15 2.19 11.74
C GLY A 251 -14.90 0.82 12.37
N PHE A 252 -15.53 -0.23 11.83
CA PHE A 252 -15.30 -1.60 12.26
C PHE A 252 -13.86 -2.05 12.01
N MET A 253 -13.29 -1.76 10.83
CA MET A 253 -11.91 -2.10 10.50
C MET A 253 -10.90 -1.29 11.31
N LEU A 254 -11.22 -0.06 11.72
CA LEU A 254 -10.43 0.71 12.68
C LEU A 254 -10.33 -0.04 14.01
N VAL A 255 -11.47 -0.50 14.53
CA VAL A 255 -11.54 -1.29 15.76
C VAL A 255 -10.78 -2.62 15.62
N ILE A 256 -11.12 -3.44 14.62
CA ILE A 256 -10.55 -4.79 14.46
C ILE A 256 -9.06 -4.77 14.20
N LEU A 257 -8.57 -3.87 13.34
CA LEU A 257 -7.15 -3.85 13.01
C LEU A 257 -6.34 -3.11 14.09
N GLY A 258 -7.00 -2.40 15.01
CA GLY A 258 -6.35 -1.58 16.06
C GLY A 258 -5.46 -0.48 15.51
N GLY A 259 -5.55 -0.23 14.19
CA GLY A 259 -4.47 0.36 13.42
C GLY A 259 -4.94 1.47 12.48
N LYS A 260 -4.11 2.50 12.37
CA LYS A 260 -4.29 3.69 11.52
C LYS A 260 -4.51 3.41 10.03
N SER A 261 -4.02 2.28 9.53
CA SER A 261 -4.02 1.95 8.11
C SER A 261 -5.41 1.69 7.55
N SER A 262 -6.39 1.30 8.38
CA SER A 262 -7.72 0.89 7.93
C SER A 262 -8.59 2.05 7.40
N LEU A 263 -8.59 3.19 8.09
CA LEU A 263 -9.29 4.41 7.65
C LEU A 263 -8.67 4.95 6.36
N LEU A 264 -7.35 5.06 6.34
CA LEU A 264 -6.61 5.47 5.15
C LEU A 264 -6.88 4.54 3.98
N GLN A 265 -6.83 3.23 4.21
CA GLN A 265 -7.13 2.24 3.18
C GLN A 265 -8.55 2.42 2.64
N SER A 266 -9.55 2.58 3.51
CA SER A 266 -10.94 2.79 3.10
C SER A 266 -11.11 4.01 2.20
N LEU A 267 -10.43 5.12 2.52
CA LEU A 267 -10.44 6.31 1.69
C LEU A 267 -9.64 6.14 0.39
N VAL A 268 -8.49 5.47 0.41
CA VAL A 268 -7.71 5.14 -0.79
C VAL A 268 -8.53 4.27 -1.75
N LEU A 269 -9.32 3.33 -1.23
CA LEU A 269 -10.27 2.53 -2.02
C LEU A 269 -11.34 3.41 -2.67
N ALA A 270 -11.93 4.35 -1.93
CA ALA A 270 -12.91 5.29 -2.48
C ALA A 270 -12.30 6.18 -3.58
N ILE A 271 -11.11 6.74 -3.34
CA ILE A 271 -10.38 7.58 -4.31
C ILE A 271 -10.05 6.77 -5.57
N GLY A 272 -9.49 5.56 -5.40
CA GLY A 272 -9.16 4.68 -6.52
C GLY A 272 -10.37 4.36 -7.39
N ALA A 273 -11.50 4.01 -6.76
CA ALA A 273 -12.75 3.73 -7.46
C ALA A 273 -13.27 4.97 -8.20
N PHE A 274 -13.23 6.16 -7.57
CA PHE A 274 -13.62 7.41 -8.20
C PHE A 274 -12.79 7.71 -9.45
N VAL A 275 -11.45 7.64 -9.33
CA VAL A 275 -10.52 7.94 -10.42
C VAL A 275 -10.73 6.97 -11.59
N LEU A 276 -10.86 5.67 -11.30
CA LEU A 276 -11.00 4.63 -12.33
C LEU A 276 -12.36 4.65 -13.02
N VAL A 277 -13.44 5.05 -12.33
CA VAL A 277 -14.78 5.16 -12.91
C VAL A 277 -14.99 6.48 -13.67
N LYS A 278 -14.71 7.64 -13.04
CA LYS A 278 -15.07 8.96 -13.59
C LYS A 278 -14.01 9.51 -14.55
N ARG A 279 -12.77 9.02 -14.51
CA ARG A 279 -11.59 9.40 -15.33
C ARG A 279 -11.16 10.88 -15.27
N LYS A 280 -12.07 11.83 -15.01
CA LYS A 280 -11.81 13.27 -14.92
C LYS A 280 -11.92 13.73 -13.47
N VAL A 281 -10.77 13.99 -12.85
CA VAL A 281 -10.69 14.55 -11.50
C VAL A 281 -10.40 16.04 -11.58
N VAL A 282 -11.34 16.89 -11.16
CA VAL A 282 -11.08 18.33 -11.01
C VAL A 282 -10.44 18.67 -9.67
N LEU A 283 -9.80 19.84 -9.57
CA LEU A 283 -9.10 20.32 -8.38
C LEU A 283 -9.91 20.20 -7.08
N LYS A 284 -11.22 20.51 -7.12
CA LYS A 284 -12.11 20.39 -5.96
C LYS A 284 -12.08 18.98 -5.34
N HIS A 285 -12.08 17.92 -6.15
CA HIS A 285 -12.02 16.56 -5.63
C HIS A 285 -10.70 16.28 -4.93
N TRP A 286 -9.60 16.80 -5.46
CA TRP A 286 -8.28 16.62 -4.87
C TRP A 286 -8.13 17.31 -3.53
N VAL A 287 -8.68 18.50 -3.38
CA VAL A 287 -8.75 19.19 -2.08
C VAL A 287 -9.53 18.32 -1.08
N ILE A 288 -10.69 17.80 -1.48
CA ILE A 288 -11.52 16.92 -0.63
C ILE A 288 -10.76 15.62 -0.27
N PHE A 289 -10.12 14.97 -1.24
CA PHE A 289 -9.37 13.74 -1.03
C PHE A 289 -8.17 13.97 -0.11
N THR A 290 -7.44 15.06 -0.30
CA THR A 290 -6.28 15.40 0.53
C THR A 290 -6.72 15.71 1.96
N ALA A 291 -7.75 16.54 2.13
CA ALA A 291 -8.30 16.85 3.44
C ALA A 291 -8.81 15.58 4.16
N GLY A 292 -9.53 14.72 3.44
CA GLY A 292 -9.99 13.44 3.98
C GLY A 292 -8.83 12.53 4.38
N LEU A 293 -7.77 12.43 3.56
CA LEU A 293 -6.60 11.60 3.85
C LEU A 293 -5.85 12.12 5.08
N LEU A 294 -5.69 13.44 5.22
CA LEU A 294 -5.08 14.06 6.41
C LEU A 294 -5.90 13.79 7.67
N ILE A 295 -7.24 13.94 7.62
CA ILE A 295 -8.12 13.63 8.76
C ILE A 295 -8.01 12.15 9.13
N CYS A 296 -8.09 11.24 8.14
CA CYS A 296 -7.95 9.81 8.39
C CYS A 296 -6.56 9.44 8.95
N LEU A 297 -5.50 10.12 8.51
CA LEU A 297 -4.14 9.93 9.02
C LEU A 297 -4.05 10.35 10.49
N ILE A 298 -4.48 11.58 10.82
CA ILE A 298 -4.42 12.14 12.18
C ILE A 298 -5.25 11.27 13.14
N VAL A 299 -6.53 11.04 12.81
CA VAL A 299 -7.42 10.22 13.64
C VAL A 299 -6.88 8.80 13.78
N GLY A 300 -6.39 8.22 12.68
CA GLY A 300 -5.81 6.88 12.69
C GLY A 300 -4.58 6.78 13.59
N VAL A 301 -3.66 7.74 13.53
CA VAL A 301 -2.43 7.74 14.34
C VAL A 301 -2.75 7.93 15.82
N ILE A 302 -3.60 8.91 16.18
CA ILE A 302 -4.00 9.13 17.57
C ILE A 302 -4.67 7.86 18.12
N TYR A 303 -5.65 7.31 17.39
CA TYR A 303 -6.33 6.08 17.77
C TYR A 303 -5.34 4.91 17.94
N GLY A 304 -4.52 4.64 16.94
CA GLY A 304 -3.61 3.50 16.93
C GLY A 304 -2.52 3.60 18.00
N THR A 305 -2.09 4.80 18.36
CA THR A 305 -1.11 5.04 19.44
C THR A 305 -1.75 4.77 20.79
N LYS A 306 -2.94 5.34 21.07
CA LYS A 306 -3.69 5.04 22.29
C LYS A 306 -4.02 3.55 22.42
N PHE A 307 -4.45 2.93 21.33
CA PHE A 307 -4.75 1.51 21.27
C PHE A 307 -3.54 0.65 21.66
N ARG A 308 -2.36 0.95 21.11
CA ARG A 308 -1.13 0.23 21.44
C ARG A 308 -0.71 0.47 22.90
N ASN A 309 -0.81 1.69 23.40
CA ASN A 309 -0.46 2.01 24.78
C ASN A 309 -1.38 1.29 25.78
N LEU A 310 -2.69 1.25 25.50
CA LEU A 310 -3.67 0.56 26.35
C LEU A 310 -3.60 -0.96 26.23
N LYS A 311 -3.34 -1.49 25.02
CA LYS A 311 -3.12 -2.93 24.82
C LYS A 311 -1.84 -3.40 25.53
N GLY A 312 -0.81 -2.55 25.53
CA GLY A 312 0.52 -2.91 26.02
C GLY A 312 1.25 -3.82 25.04
N GLY A 313 1.61 -5.02 25.49
CA GLY A 313 2.44 -5.97 24.74
C GLY A 313 1.77 -6.57 23.48
N ASN A 314 2.56 -7.34 22.73
CA ASN A 314 2.09 -8.07 21.56
C ASN A 314 1.34 -9.36 21.92
N ASP A 315 1.21 -9.70 23.20
CA ASP A 315 0.52 -10.91 23.63
C ASP A 315 -0.94 -10.93 23.16
N ARG A 316 -1.44 -12.15 22.94
CA ARG A 316 -2.82 -12.41 22.57
C ARG A 316 -3.72 -12.10 23.76
N ILE A 317 -4.79 -11.34 23.53
CA ILE A 317 -5.81 -11.01 24.53
C ILE A 317 -7.17 -11.57 24.10
N SER A 318 -8.09 -11.76 25.04
CA SER A 318 -9.45 -12.21 24.72
C SER A 318 -10.18 -11.17 23.86
N ALA A 319 -11.15 -11.62 23.05
CA ALA A 319 -11.94 -10.73 22.20
C ALA A 319 -12.72 -9.68 23.02
N GLU A 320 -13.19 -10.04 24.22
CA GLU A 320 -13.82 -9.12 25.16
C GLU A 320 -12.85 -8.02 25.60
N LYS A 321 -11.65 -8.40 26.05
CA LYS A 321 -10.63 -7.43 26.48
C LYS A 321 -10.16 -6.56 25.32
N TYR A 322 -10.05 -7.15 24.12
CA TYR A 322 -9.73 -6.41 22.91
C TYR A 322 -10.80 -5.35 22.60
N GLY A 323 -12.08 -5.71 22.74
CA GLY A 323 -13.20 -4.79 22.61
C GLY A 323 -13.11 -3.64 23.60
N GLU A 324 -12.87 -3.92 24.88
CA GLU A 324 -12.68 -2.89 25.92
C GLU A 324 -11.57 -1.90 25.53
N VAL A 325 -10.38 -2.41 25.19
CA VAL A 325 -9.23 -1.58 24.78
C VAL A 325 -9.58 -0.73 23.56
N ALA A 326 -10.29 -1.31 22.58
CA ALA A 326 -10.69 -0.59 21.38
C ALA A 326 -11.69 0.53 21.68
N PHE A 327 -12.70 0.28 22.53
CA PHE A 327 -13.68 1.28 22.95
C PHE A 327 -13.06 2.38 23.79
N GLU A 328 -12.18 2.03 24.74
CA GLU A 328 -11.45 3.00 25.56
C GLU A 328 -10.55 3.89 24.70
N SER A 329 -9.87 3.31 23.70
CA SER A 329 -9.06 4.06 22.73
C SER A 329 -9.90 5.03 21.90
N MET A 330 -11.12 4.64 21.51
CA MET A 330 -12.04 5.53 20.79
C MET A 330 -12.57 6.65 21.68
N ALA A 331 -12.96 6.33 22.92
CA ALA A 331 -13.42 7.32 23.90
C ALA A 331 -12.32 8.37 24.18
N GLY A 332 -11.07 7.91 24.25
CA GLY A 332 -9.92 8.78 24.44
C GLY A 332 -9.58 9.70 23.27
N LEU A 333 -10.18 9.59 22.08
CA LEU A 333 -9.86 10.48 20.95
C LEU A 333 -10.14 11.97 21.23
N GLY A 334 -11.03 12.27 22.19
CA GLY A 334 -11.31 13.63 22.65
C GLY A 334 -10.55 14.06 23.90
N ASP A 335 -9.82 13.16 24.54
CA ASP A 335 -9.22 13.39 25.85
C ASP A 335 -7.76 13.83 25.71
N GLY A 336 -7.49 15.09 26.04
CA GLY A 336 -6.15 15.67 26.12
C GLY A 336 -6.00 16.99 25.36
N ASP A 337 -4.84 17.62 25.51
CA ASP A 337 -4.50 18.80 24.72
C ASP A 337 -4.20 18.36 23.27
N MET A 338 -4.99 18.91 22.33
CA MET A 338 -4.84 18.63 20.90
C MET A 338 -3.43 18.98 20.40
N SER A 339 -2.79 20.00 20.95
CA SER A 339 -1.44 20.39 20.57
C SER A 339 -0.42 19.29 20.88
N VAL A 340 -0.45 18.76 22.10
CA VAL A 340 0.42 17.66 22.55
C VAL A 340 0.19 16.40 21.72
N GLN A 341 -1.08 16.03 21.47
CA GLN A 341 -1.39 14.85 20.65
C GLN A 341 -0.92 15.00 19.20
N LEU A 342 -1.00 16.20 18.64
CA LEU A 342 -0.51 16.48 17.29
C LEU A 342 1.01 16.41 17.23
N GLN A 343 1.71 16.90 18.26
CA GLN A 343 3.16 16.77 18.37
C GLN A 343 3.59 15.30 18.45
N GLU A 344 3.02 14.51 19.36
CA GLU A 344 3.32 13.07 19.46
C GLU A 344 2.99 12.33 18.15
N THR A 345 1.86 12.66 17.54
CA THR A 345 1.44 12.12 16.23
C THR A 345 2.48 12.43 15.15
N PHE A 346 3.00 13.66 15.16
CA PHE A 346 4.01 14.08 14.22
C PHE A 346 5.32 13.33 14.43
N GLU A 347 5.82 13.25 15.67
CA GLU A 347 7.06 12.53 16.00
C GLU A 347 6.98 11.07 15.54
N VAL A 348 5.86 10.39 15.86
CA VAL A 348 5.60 9.02 15.41
C VAL A 348 5.50 8.91 13.88
N LEU A 349 4.97 9.92 13.19
CA LEU A 349 4.92 9.94 11.72
C LEU A 349 6.30 10.17 11.10
N ALA A 350 7.07 11.11 11.64
CA ALA A 350 8.42 11.42 11.21
C ALA A 350 9.32 10.18 11.31
N GLU A 351 9.30 9.50 12.46
CA GLU A 351 9.99 8.22 12.69
C GLU A 351 9.59 7.13 11.69
N ARG A 352 8.30 7.07 11.31
CA ARG A 352 7.79 6.04 10.38
C ARG A 352 8.05 6.34 8.92
N LEU A 353 8.13 7.62 8.55
CA LEU A 353 8.52 8.03 7.21
C LEU A 353 10.03 7.86 7.00
N GLU A 354 10.82 8.00 8.06
CA GLU A 354 12.27 7.85 8.02
C GLU A 354 12.70 6.37 8.01
N ILE A 355 12.57 5.71 6.85
CA ILE A 355 13.10 4.36 6.57
C ILE A 355 14.48 4.44 5.89
N VAL A 356 14.96 5.65 5.58
CA VAL A 356 16.26 5.85 4.90
C VAL A 356 17.39 5.31 5.77
N SER A 357 17.31 5.50 7.08
CA SER A 357 18.22 4.95 8.08
C SER A 357 18.23 3.44 8.10
N SER A 358 17.07 2.77 8.01
CA SER A 358 17.02 1.31 7.89
C SER A 358 17.78 0.84 6.64
N LEU A 359 17.54 1.48 5.49
CA LEU A 359 18.31 1.17 4.28
C LEU A 359 19.80 1.49 4.43
N ALA A 360 20.16 2.57 5.13
CA ALA A 360 21.55 2.95 5.36
C ALA A 360 22.30 1.93 6.23
N VAL A 361 21.66 1.35 7.25
CA VAL A 361 22.22 0.26 8.05
C VAL A 361 22.54 -0.97 7.19
N VAL A 362 21.67 -1.30 6.24
CA VAL A 362 21.93 -2.39 5.30
C VAL A 362 23.08 -2.05 4.38
N VAL A 363 23.05 -0.85 3.79
CA VAL A 363 24.11 -0.36 2.88
C VAL A 363 25.48 -0.36 3.56
N SER A 364 25.55 0.00 4.84
CA SER A 364 26.80 0.03 5.59
C SER A 364 27.34 -1.35 5.98
N ASN A 365 26.47 -2.37 6.09
CA ASN A 365 26.84 -3.64 6.73
C ASN A 365 26.64 -4.89 5.86
N TYR A 366 25.97 -4.82 4.70
CA TYR A 366 25.59 -6.03 3.95
C TYR A 366 26.78 -6.92 3.57
N GLU A 367 27.94 -6.34 3.20
CA GLU A 367 29.13 -7.12 2.85
C GLU A 367 29.71 -7.83 4.08
N ALA A 368 29.82 -7.11 5.20
CA ALA A 368 30.37 -7.64 6.44
C ALA A 368 29.47 -8.71 7.08
N LEU A 369 28.15 -8.56 6.93
CA LEU A 369 27.16 -9.48 7.51
C LEU A 369 26.80 -10.66 6.60
N SER A 370 27.20 -10.63 5.32
CA SER A 370 26.90 -11.67 4.32
C SER A 370 27.26 -13.08 4.78
N THR A 371 28.37 -13.26 5.51
CA THR A 371 28.82 -14.57 6.01
C THR A 371 27.95 -15.14 7.12
N TYR A 372 27.14 -14.30 7.77
CA TYR A 372 26.23 -14.69 8.85
C TYR A 372 24.80 -14.92 8.36
N GLU A 373 24.43 -14.46 7.15
CA GLU A 373 23.07 -14.59 6.64
C GLU A 373 22.57 -16.04 6.57
N ALA A 374 23.48 -16.99 6.34
CA ALA A 374 23.16 -18.43 6.32
C ALA A 374 22.67 -18.94 7.68
N SER A 375 23.30 -18.51 8.79
CA SER A 375 22.90 -18.94 10.14
C SER A 375 21.59 -18.31 10.59
N TYR A 376 21.21 -17.17 10.02
CA TYR A 376 19.93 -16.49 10.26
C TYR A 376 18.84 -16.88 9.24
N GLY A 377 19.10 -17.80 8.32
CA GLY A 377 18.11 -18.23 7.31
C GLY A 377 17.71 -17.14 6.31
N LEU A 378 18.59 -16.15 6.10
CA LEU A 378 18.39 -15.00 5.20
C LEU A 378 19.05 -15.19 3.84
N GLU A 379 20.02 -16.11 3.74
CA GLU A 379 20.79 -16.35 2.53
C GLU A 379 19.89 -16.80 1.37
N ASN A 380 20.08 -16.19 0.18
CA ASN A 380 19.35 -16.53 -1.03
C ASN A 380 17.81 -16.52 -0.85
N ASN A 381 17.30 -15.69 0.07
CA ASN A 381 15.89 -15.67 0.41
C ASN A 381 15.03 -15.36 -0.82
N ILE A 382 15.45 -14.47 -1.73
CA ILE A 382 14.65 -14.07 -2.90
C ILE A 382 14.35 -15.28 -3.79
N TRP A 383 15.36 -16.11 -4.08
CA TRP A 383 15.19 -17.32 -4.89
C TRP A 383 14.31 -18.35 -4.17
N THR A 384 14.63 -18.62 -2.91
CA THR A 384 13.92 -19.60 -2.09
C THR A 384 12.44 -19.22 -1.93
N TYR A 385 12.13 -17.94 -1.68
CA TYR A 385 10.76 -17.47 -1.55
C TYR A 385 10.00 -17.61 -2.87
N THR A 386 10.61 -17.20 -3.98
CA THR A 386 9.94 -17.15 -5.29
C THR A 386 9.37 -18.51 -5.70
N TRP A 387 10.14 -19.60 -5.56
CA TRP A 387 9.68 -20.93 -6.00
C TRP A 387 8.84 -21.65 -4.94
N THR A 388 9.22 -21.54 -3.66
CA THR A 388 8.52 -22.26 -2.60
C THR A 388 7.17 -21.62 -2.30
N ALA A 389 6.96 -20.33 -2.58
CA ALA A 389 5.71 -19.62 -2.25
C ALA A 389 4.47 -20.15 -2.98
N PHE A 390 4.60 -20.86 -4.10
CA PHE A 390 3.43 -21.46 -4.76
C PHE A 390 3.06 -22.84 -4.22
N ILE A 391 3.86 -23.38 -3.29
CA ILE A 391 3.61 -24.67 -2.64
C ILE A 391 3.01 -24.41 -1.24
N PRO A 392 1.73 -24.74 -1.00
CA PRO A 392 1.13 -24.69 0.32
C PRO A 392 1.84 -25.61 1.32
N ARG A 393 1.91 -25.19 2.59
CA ARG A 393 2.56 -25.98 3.66
C ARG A 393 1.91 -27.36 3.88
N PHE A 394 0.62 -27.52 3.61
CA PHE A 394 -0.03 -28.84 3.71
C PHE A 394 0.47 -29.84 2.63
N LEU A 395 0.96 -29.35 1.48
CA LEU A 395 1.60 -30.19 0.46
C LEU A 395 3.09 -30.40 0.72
N TRP A 396 3.75 -29.46 1.41
CA TRP A 396 5.15 -29.52 1.80
C TRP A 396 5.32 -29.06 3.24
N LYS A 397 5.18 -30.00 4.17
CA LYS A 397 5.20 -29.74 5.62
C LYS A 397 6.53 -29.13 6.07
N ASP A 398 7.62 -29.73 5.60
CA ASP A 398 8.99 -29.29 5.88
C ASP A 398 9.46 -28.14 4.97
N LYS A 399 8.51 -27.33 4.46
CA LYS A 399 8.85 -26.17 3.64
C LYS A 399 9.69 -25.20 4.49
N PRO A 400 10.86 -24.74 3.99
CA PRO A 400 11.70 -23.83 4.75
C PRO A 400 10.92 -22.61 5.22
N VAL A 401 11.14 -22.21 6.47
CA VAL A 401 10.78 -20.86 6.92
C VAL A 401 11.83 -19.94 6.31
N ILE A 402 11.39 -18.98 5.51
CA ILE A 402 12.30 -18.15 4.71
C ILE A 402 12.15 -16.74 5.25
N ALA A 403 13.28 -16.09 5.51
CA ALA A 403 13.37 -14.66 5.76
C ALA A 403 12.37 -14.17 6.81
N ASP A 404 12.62 -14.56 8.05
CA ASP A 404 11.90 -14.03 9.19
C ASP A 404 12.36 -12.58 9.49
N ASN A 405 11.40 -11.70 9.72
CA ASN A 405 11.68 -10.29 10.03
C ASN A 405 12.49 -10.16 11.32
N TYR A 406 12.28 -11.02 12.32
CA TYR A 406 13.05 -10.95 13.57
C TYR A 406 14.50 -11.36 13.35
N SER A 407 14.74 -12.45 12.62
CA SER A 407 16.09 -12.89 12.25
C SER A 407 16.87 -11.82 11.47
N TYR A 408 16.18 -11.10 10.56
CA TYR A 408 16.77 -9.96 9.86
C TYR A 408 17.13 -8.80 10.79
N ASN A 409 16.25 -8.46 11.74
CA ASN A 409 16.51 -7.36 12.67
C ASN A 409 17.56 -7.70 13.72
N GLU A 410 17.61 -8.95 14.17
CA GLU A 410 18.65 -9.43 15.05
C GLU A 410 20.02 -9.30 14.37
N LEU A 411 20.15 -9.72 13.12
CA LEU A 411 21.43 -9.65 12.40
C LEU A 411 21.86 -8.20 12.08
N TYR A 412 20.97 -7.38 11.53
CA TYR A 412 21.35 -6.05 11.01
C TYR A 412 21.22 -4.92 12.04
N PHE A 413 20.39 -5.09 13.07
CA PHE A 413 20.03 -4.04 14.02
C PHE A 413 20.25 -4.44 15.49
N ASP A 414 20.80 -5.63 15.74
CA ASP A 414 20.98 -6.22 17.09
C ASP A 414 19.68 -6.16 17.91
N HIS A 415 18.55 -6.40 17.24
CA HIS A 415 17.23 -6.26 17.85
C HIS A 415 16.20 -7.29 17.35
N GLY A 416 16.01 -8.37 18.11
CA GLY A 416 15.00 -9.41 17.83
C GLY A 416 13.60 -9.14 18.40
N GLY A 417 13.37 -8.00 19.09
CA GLY A 417 12.12 -7.75 19.81
C GLY A 417 10.94 -7.27 18.95
N PHE A 418 11.19 -6.66 17.79
CA PHE A 418 10.16 -6.19 16.87
C PHE A 418 10.64 -6.11 15.41
N GLY A 419 9.67 -6.10 14.48
CA GLY A 419 9.88 -5.93 13.04
C GLY A 419 10.23 -4.48 12.65
N LEU A 420 11.49 -4.19 12.29
CA LEU A 420 11.86 -2.99 11.54
C LEU A 420 11.52 -3.15 10.05
N ALA A 421 11.40 -2.01 9.38
CA ALA A 421 11.10 -1.88 7.96
C ALA A 421 12.23 -2.48 7.11
N ILE A 422 11.89 -3.40 6.21
CA ILE A 422 12.82 -4.05 5.27
C ILE A 422 12.52 -3.52 3.87
N THR A 423 13.41 -2.73 3.29
CA THR A 423 13.17 -2.22 1.94
C THR A 423 13.51 -3.28 0.89
N ALA A 424 12.69 -3.35 -0.17
CA ALA A 424 12.97 -4.23 -1.31
C ALA A 424 14.33 -3.93 -1.98
N MET A 425 14.81 -2.69 -1.89
CA MET A 425 16.14 -2.28 -2.36
C MET A 425 17.25 -2.84 -1.46
N GLY A 426 17.08 -2.79 -0.13
CA GLY A 426 18.01 -3.43 0.81
C GLY A 426 18.05 -4.95 0.62
N ASP A 427 16.90 -5.58 0.34
CA ASP A 427 16.83 -7.01 0.03
C ASP A 427 17.59 -7.38 -1.26
N LEU A 428 17.42 -6.59 -2.31
CA LEU A 428 18.17 -6.79 -3.56
C LEU A 428 19.68 -6.55 -3.37
N LEU A 429 20.05 -5.56 -2.55
CA LEU A 429 21.44 -5.23 -2.26
C LEU A 429 22.16 -6.38 -1.57
N ARG A 430 21.57 -6.97 -0.52
CA ARG A 430 22.23 -8.08 0.19
C ARG A 430 22.36 -9.34 -0.65
N ASN A 431 21.35 -9.67 -1.47
CA ASN A 431 21.37 -10.88 -2.29
C ASN A 431 22.28 -10.78 -3.53
N PHE A 432 22.37 -9.60 -4.14
CA PHE A 432 22.93 -9.45 -5.50
C PHE A 432 23.91 -8.27 -5.63
N GLY A 433 24.23 -7.60 -4.52
CA GLY A 433 25.07 -6.41 -4.51
C GLY A 433 24.44 -5.19 -5.16
N PRO A 434 25.22 -4.12 -5.37
CA PRO A 434 24.71 -2.83 -5.87
C PRO A 434 24.03 -2.93 -7.25
N LEU A 435 24.48 -3.84 -8.12
CA LEU A 435 23.87 -4.09 -9.44
C LEU A 435 22.53 -4.84 -9.34
N GLY A 436 22.33 -5.58 -8.27
CA GLY A 436 21.08 -6.27 -7.96
C GLY A 436 19.88 -5.34 -7.87
N VAL A 437 20.07 -4.18 -7.26
CA VAL A 437 19.02 -3.19 -7.02
C VAL A 437 18.37 -2.70 -8.32
N PRO A 438 19.08 -2.09 -9.29
CA PRO A 438 18.45 -1.68 -10.54
C PRO A 438 17.89 -2.84 -11.34
N LEU A 439 18.59 -3.99 -11.40
CA LEU A 439 18.15 -5.14 -12.20
C LEU A 439 16.87 -5.78 -11.65
N GLY A 440 16.81 -6.00 -10.33
CA GLY A 440 15.60 -6.48 -9.66
C GLY A 440 14.44 -5.51 -9.85
N MET A 441 14.68 -4.22 -9.65
CA MET A 441 13.62 -3.22 -9.83
C MET A 441 13.16 -3.11 -11.29
N ILE A 442 14.03 -3.30 -12.28
CA ILE A 442 13.62 -3.43 -13.70
C ILE A 442 12.67 -4.61 -13.90
N VAL A 443 12.96 -5.77 -13.29
CA VAL A 443 12.07 -6.94 -13.37
C VAL A 443 10.71 -6.63 -12.74
N LEU A 444 10.69 -6.02 -11.56
CA LEU A 444 9.45 -5.61 -10.91
C LEU A 444 8.67 -4.61 -11.78
N GLY A 445 9.33 -3.60 -12.33
CA GLY A 445 8.72 -2.62 -13.23
C GLY A 445 8.09 -3.26 -14.47
N PHE A 446 8.77 -4.25 -15.05
CA PHE A 446 8.26 -5.03 -16.17
C PHE A 446 7.00 -5.84 -15.80
N VAL A 447 6.97 -6.45 -14.60
CA VAL A 447 5.77 -7.13 -14.09
C VAL A 447 4.61 -6.15 -13.91
N LEU A 448 4.85 -4.95 -13.35
CA LEU A 448 3.83 -3.92 -13.22
C LEU A 448 3.29 -3.45 -14.58
N ARG A 449 4.16 -3.39 -15.60
CA ARG A 449 3.75 -3.07 -16.98
C ARG A 449 2.79 -4.11 -17.55
N ILE A 450 3.10 -5.40 -17.35
CA ILE A 450 2.21 -6.49 -17.76
C ILE A 450 0.87 -6.36 -17.05
N PHE A 451 0.87 -6.18 -15.72
CA PHE A 451 -0.34 -6.05 -14.92
C PHE A 451 -1.21 -4.86 -15.35
N TYR A 452 -0.60 -3.71 -15.61
CA TYR A 452 -1.31 -2.51 -16.03
C TYR A 452 -1.97 -2.66 -17.40
N ALA A 453 -1.24 -3.19 -18.39
CA ALA A 453 -1.76 -3.45 -19.73
C ALA A 453 -2.84 -4.55 -19.74
N MET A 454 -2.67 -5.56 -18.88
CA MET A 454 -3.60 -6.67 -18.75
C MET A 454 -5.00 -6.23 -18.27
N PHE A 455 -5.05 -5.30 -17.30
CA PHE A 455 -6.31 -4.96 -16.64
C PHE A 455 -6.87 -3.58 -16.98
N VAL A 456 -6.02 -2.58 -17.29
CA VAL A 456 -6.45 -1.18 -17.37
C VAL A 456 -6.05 -0.50 -18.68
N GLU A 457 -4.77 -0.48 -19.04
CA GLU A 457 -4.30 0.31 -20.19
C GLU A 457 -4.82 -0.25 -21.50
N GLY A 458 -5.52 0.58 -22.28
CA GLY A 458 -6.10 0.17 -23.57
C GLY A 458 -7.28 -0.80 -23.44
N GLN A 459 -7.72 -1.14 -22.23
CA GLN A 459 -8.85 -2.03 -21.99
C GLN A 459 -10.16 -1.23 -21.81
N PRO A 460 -11.32 -1.77 -22.24
CA PRO A 460 -12.60 -1.19 -21.87
C PRO A 460 -12.77 -1.25 -20.35
N PHE A 461 -13.45 -0.25 -19.78
CA PHE A 461 -13.72 -0.25 -18.35
C PHE A 461 -14.51 -1.51 -17.97
N SER A 462 -14.01 -2.22 -16.96
CA SER A 462 -14.67 -3.38 -16.38
C SER A 462 -14.43 -3.39 -14.89
N ALA A 463 -15.51 -3.54 -14.10
CA ALA A 463 -15.44 -3.47 -12.64
C ALA A 463 -14.46 -4.51 -12.08
N TRP A 464 -14.55 -5.75 -12.54
CA TRP A 464 -13.73 -6.84 -12.03
C TRP A 464 -12.23 -6.68 -12.37
N ARG A 465 -11.91 -6.21 -13.59
CA ARG A 465 -10.51 -5.91 -14.00
C ARG A 465 -9.92 -4.81 -13.13
N THR A 466 -10.69 -3.75 -12.95
CA THR A 466 -10.32 -2.58 -12.15
C THR A 466 -10.10 -2.97 -10.69
N THR A 467 -10.95 -3.84 -10.14
CA THR A 467 -10.83 -4.37 -8.78
C THR A 467 -9.54 -5.17 -8.58
N ILE A 468 -9.26 -6.16 -9.45
CA ILE A 468 -8.02 -6.95 -9.34
C ILE A 468 -6.81 -6.03 -9.44
N TYR A 469 -6.79 -5.16 -10.46
CA TYR A 469 -5.70 -4.23 -10.68
C TYR A 469 -5.41 -3.36 -9.46
N PHE A 470 -6.42 -2.64 -8.98
CA PHE A 470 -6.20 -1.63 -7.95
C PHE A 470 -5.88 -2.25 -6.59
N LEU A 471 -6.51 -3.38 -6.26
CA LEU A 471 -6.21 -4.07 -5.01
C LEU A 471 -4.86 -4.76 -5.01
N VAL A 472 -4.42 -5.32 -6.15
CA VAL A 472 -3.04 -5.78 -6.27
C VAL A 472 -2.07 -4.61 -6.12
N LEU A 473 -2.35 -3.49 -6.80
CA LEU A 473 -1.50 -2.31 -6.75
C LEU A 473 -1.32 -1.78 -5.32
N THR A 474 -2.40 -1.72 -4.53
CA THR A 474 -2.34 -1.27 -3.14
C THR A 474 -1.70 -2.27 -2.17
N ARG A 475 -1.45 -3.51 -2.62
CA ARG A 475 -0.86 -4.59 -1.82
C ARG A 475 0.59 -4.90 -2.18
N ILE A 476 1.15 -4.23 -3.18
CA ILE A 476 2.59 -4.26 -3.43
C ILE A 476 3.26 -3.51 -2.27
N ASN A 477 3.91 -4.28 -1.40
CA ASN A 477 4.69 -3.74 -0.30
C ASN A 477 6.14 -3.59 -0.76
N TYR A 478 6.63 -2.35 -0.78
CA TYR A 478 8.05 -2.08 -1.04
C TYR A 478 8.87 -2.09 0.27
N ASP A 479 8.18 -2.16 1.41
CA ASP A 479 8.70 -2.34 2.76
C ASP A 479 8.54 -3.82 3.22
N SER A 480 8.96 -4.73 2.36
CA SER A 480 9.09 -6.15 2.66
C SER A 480 10.25 -6.74 1.88
N PHE A 481 10.56 -8.01 2.15
CA PHE A 481 11.43 -8.79 1.28
C PHE A 481 10.91 -8.74 -0.17
N TYR A 482 11.81 -8.43 -1.10
CA TYR A 482 11.57 -8.42 -2.54
C TYR A 482 11.00 -9.76 -3.03
N GLY A 483 11.49 -10.88 -2.48
CA GLY A 483 11.01 -12.22 -2.79
C GLY A 483 9.52 -12.46 -2.47
N GLU A 484 8.93 -11.67 -1.58
CA GLU A 484 7.51 -11.79 -1.21
C GLU A 484 6.56 -11.06 -2.18
N ILE A 485 7.05 -10.04 -2.89
CA ILE A 485 6.22 -9.12 -3.68
C ILE A 485 5.39 -9.89 -4.72
N LEU A 486 6.06 -10.71 -5.55
CA LEU A 486 5.39 -11.43 -6.64
C LEU A 486 4.46 -12.54 -6.12
N PRO A 487 4.88 -13.44 -5.21
CA PRO A 487 3.98 -14.47 -4.71
C PRO A 487 2.78 -13.91 -3.94
N THR A 488 2.97 -12.89 -3.09
CA THR A 488 1.88 -12.24 -2.37
C THR A 488 0.89 -11.58 -3.33
N THR A 489 1.41 -10.88 -4.35
CA THR A 489 0.59 -10.29 -5.42
C THR A 489 -0.26 -11.34 -6.13
N LEU A 490 0.32 -12.48 -6.51
CA LEU A 490 -0.39 -13.54 -7.23
C LEU A 490 -1.42 -14.25 -6.36
N ARG A 491 -1.11 -14.54 -5.09
CA ARG A 491 -2.06 -15.12 -4.12
C ARG A 491 -3.25 -14.18 -3.91
N ILE A 492 -3.00 -12.89 -3.71
CA ILE A 492 -4.05 -11.88 -3.57
C ILE A 492 -4.92 -11.80 -4.84
N ALA A 493 -4.29 -11.74 -6.02
CA ALA A 493 -5.01 -11.72 -7.29
C ALA A 493 -5.90 -12.97 -7.46
N ALA A 494 -5.41 -14.15 -7.06
CA ALA A 494 -6.16 -15.40 -7.11
C ALA A 494 -7.38 -15.38 -6.18
N VAL A 495 -7.23 -14.93 -4.92
CA VAL A 495 -8.34 -14.81 -3.97
C VAL A 495 -9.40 -13.84 -4.48
N ILE A 496 -8.98 -12.67 -4.99
CA ILE A 496 -9.89 -11.69 -5.58
C ILE A 496 -10.63 -12.27 -6.79
N PHE A 497 -9.92 -13.00 -7.67
CA PHE A 497 -10.53 -13.64 -8.82
C PHE A 497 -11.59 -14.68 -8.43
N ILE A 498 -11.29 -15.53 -7.43
CA ILE A 498 -12.24 -16.51 -6.88
C ILE A 498 -13.48 -15.80 -6.31
N GLN A 499 -13.29 -14.73 -5.55
CA GLN A 499 -14.39 -13.92 -5.01
C GLN A 499 -15.27 -13.34 -6.13
N LEU A 500 -14.66 -12.78 -7.19
CA LEU A 500 -15.39 -12.23 -8.34
C LEU A 500 -16.16 -13.31 -9.11
N PHE A 501 -15.62 -14.53 -9.16
CA PHE A 501 -16.32 -15.68 -9.73
C PHE A 501 -17.53 -16.09 -8.88
N ILE A 502 -17.40 -16.13 -7.54
CA ILE A 502 -18.52 -16.37 -6.63
C ILE A 502 -19.58 -15.28 -6.78
N LEU A 503 -19.18 -14.00 -6.83
CA LEU A 503 -20.08 -12.87 -7.06
C LEU A 503 -20.89 -13.05 -8.34
N LYS A 504 -20.25 -13.50 -9.43
CA LYS A 504 -20.93 -13.81 -10.69
C LYS A 504 -21.98 -14.92 -10.54
N ILE A 505 -21.69 -15.99 -9.79
CA ILE A 505 -22.65 -17.08 -9.53
C ILE A 505 -23.86 -16.55 -8.74
N VAL A 506 -23.62 -15.74 -7.71
CA VAL A 506 -24.69 -15.12 -6.90
C VAL A 506 -25.58 -14.24 -7.78
N ILE A 507 -24.99 -13.41 -8.63
CA ILE A 507 -25.73 -12.57 -9.58
C ILE A 507 -26.57 -13.41 -10.54
N TYR A 508 -26.01 -14.51 -11.07
CA TYR A 508 -26.73 -15.42 -11.95
C TYR A 508 -27.94 -16.08 -11.26
N ALA A 509 -27.76 -16.55 -10.02
CA ALA A 509 -28.84 -17.15 -9.23
C ALA A 509 -29.98 -16.15 -8.95
N MET A 510 -29.65 -14.90 -8.61
CA MET A 510 -30.65 -13.85 -8.39
C MET A 510 -31.45 -13.50 -9.65
N ARG A 511 -30.79 -13.43 -10.81
CA ARG A 511 -31.49 -13.16 -12.09
C ARG A 511 -32.51 -14.26 -12.42
N ARG A 512 -32.19 -15.52 -12.13
CA ARG A 512 -33.08 -16.66 -12.40
C ARG A 512 -34.35 -16.65 -11.54
N ASN A 513 -34.29 -16.14 -10.31
CA ASN A 513 -35.46 -16.11 -9.43
C ASN A 513 -36.43 -14.98 -9.74
N ASN A 514 -36.02 -13.99 -10.56
CA ASN A 514 -36.85 -12.84 -10.95
C ASN A 514 -37.55 -13.04 -12.31
N THR A 515 -37.28 -14.16 -12.98
CA THR A 515 -37.93 -14.58 -14.25
C THR A 515 -38.84 -15.76 -13.97
#